data_AF-A0A291QY89-F1
#
_entry.id   AF-A0A291QY89-F1
#
_cell.length_a   1.000
_cell.length_b   1.000
_cell.length_c   1.000
_cell.angle_alpha   90.00
_cell.angle_beta   90.00
_cell.angle_gamma   90.00
#
_symmetry.space_group_name_H-M   'P 1'
#
loop_
_entity.id
_entity.type
_entity.pdbx_description
1 polymer ?
#
loop_
_entity_poly.entity_id
_entity_poly.type
_entity_poly.pdbx_seq_one_letter_code
_entity_poly.pdbx_strand_id
1 'polypeptide(L)'
;MKRSILLLMAVLFSIRVFSQEQQIKVSAWVTSADRTKLLQQQDGDLFLSNTLRAREMPIVIDDGQAFQQMDGFGYALTGGSAEHLIRMSAPARKKLLKEIFDTNNVSYLRLTIGASDLNSFVFSYDDLKDGETDVELKHFSLSQDLKDVIPIMKEILSIQPGIKIMASPWSAPAWMKTNGNVRGGALKKEYYGVYAQYFVKYIQAMQQHGIDIGAVTVQNEPLNSRNTPSMQWKYKEQLEFIRDHLGPAFAQANIKSKIILFDHNLDRIDYPLALLNDPKLAQYVDGSGFHNYGGDMGAMSIMHMARPDKNIYFTEQMVIERGGADAPLDIVSPVKRLVIGAGRNWSKNLILWNLAADFNNDPHTDNGGCGICQGALSIEGDKVQKNVAYYTIAHVSTFVPSGSWRIASTNTGDPTLTLTEDEEQAGIRRATIIHNTDVLPNVAFRRPDGKVVLVVANDTWNKHAFSIQYHGMYANLRLAPGSVGTFLIEQE
;
A
#
# COMPACT_ATOMS: atom_id res chain seq x y z
N MET A 1 4.91 39.32 -84.96
CA MET A 1 4.46 39.49 -83.56
C MET A 1 3.50 38.36 -83.20
N LYS A 2 3.91 37.42 -82.34
CA LYS A 2 3.04 36.58 -81.50
C LYS A 2 3.96 35.89 -80.48
N ARG A 3 3.96 36.39 -79.24
CA ARG A 3 4.66 35.79 -78.09
C ARG A 3 3.67 34.83 -77.44
N SER A 4 3.99 33.55 -77.38
CA SER A 4 3.23 32.56 -76.60
C SER A 4 3.73 32.58 -75.16
N ILE A 5 2.86 33.01 -74.24
CA ILE A 5 3.07 32.94 -72.79
C ILE A 5 2.56 31.59 -72.33
N LEU A 6 3.45 30.74 -71.82
CA LEU A 6 3.10 29.48 -71.17
C LEU A 6 2.69 29.79 -69.73
N LEU A 7 1.40 29.65 -69.40
CA LEU A 7 0.89 29.80 -68.04
C LEU A 7 1.13 28.48 -67.29
N LEU A 8 1.98 28.50 -66.27
CA LEU A 8 2.18 27.37 -65.35
C LEU A 8 1.07 27.44 -64.27
N MET A 9 0.06 26.58 -64.35
CA MET A 9 -0.90 26.39 -63.25
C MET A 9 -0.26 25.53 -62.16
N ALA A 10 0.13 26.15 -61.05
CA ALA A 10 0.49 25.44 -59.83
C ALA A 10 -0.78 24.98 -59.11
N VAL A 11 -1.06 23.68 -59.15
CA VAL A 11 -2.13 23.05 -58.35
C VAL A 11 -1.60 22.89 -56.92
N LEU A 12 -2.02 23.78 -56.02
CA LEU A 12 -1.83 23.62 -54.58
C LEU A 12 -2.73 22.49 -54.08
N PHE A 13 -2.18 21.29 -53.93
CA PHE A 13 -2.81 20.22 -53.14
C PHE A 13 -2.70 20.61 -51.67
N SER A 14 -3.77 21.16 -51.10
CA SER A 14 -3.92 21.26 -49.65
C SER A 14 -4.08 19.87 -49.08
N ILE A 15 -3.00 19.29 -48.57
CA ILE A 15 -3.04 18.10 -47.73
C ILE A 15 -3.80 18.49 -46.46
N ARG A 16 -5.10 18.17 -46.40
CA ARG A 16 -5.84 18.17 -45.15
C ARG A 16 -5.33 16.97 -44.35
N VAL A 17 -4.38 17.23 -43.45
CA VAL A 17 -4.10 16.31 -42.34
C VAL A 17 -5.38 16.29 -41.51
N PHE A 18 -6.22 15.28 -41.70
CA PHE A 18 -7.26 14.97 -40.74
C PHE A 18 -6.53 14.54 -39.46
N SER A 19 -6.45 15.43 -38.48
CA SER A 19 -6.13 15.03 -37.11
C SER A 19 -7.23 14.06 -36.70
N GLN A 20 -6.91 12.79 -36.58
CA GLN A 20 -7.79 11.83 -35.92
C GLN A 20 -7.96 12.35 -34.50
N GLU A 21 -9.18 12.75 -34.10
CA GLU A 21 -9.45 13.17 -32.73
C GLU A 21 -9.04 12.02 -31.82
N GLN A 22 -8.08 12.27 -30.94
CA GLN A 22 -7.50 11.27 -30.06
C GLN A 22 -8.59 10.82 -29.08
N GLN A 23 -9.07 9.58 -29.24
CA GLN A 23 -10.08 9.04 -28.35
C GLN A 23 -9.41 8.58 -27.05
N ILE A 24 -9.86 9.13 -25.92
CA ILE A 24 -9.43 8.67 -24.61
C ILE A 24 -10.55 7.84 -24.02
N LYS A 25 -10.28 6.55 -23.85
CA LYS A 25 -11.20 5.57 -23.28
C LYS A 25 -11.11 5.56 -21.76
N VAL A 26 -12.26 5.34 -21.12
CA VAL A 26 -12.41 5.14 -19.67
C VAL A 26 -13.08 3.79 -19.44
N SER A 27 -12.36 2.87 -18.84
CA SER A 27 -12.91 1.60 -18.34
C SER A 27 -13.13 1.69 -16.83
N ALA A 28 -14.19 1.09 -16.30
CA ALA A 28 -14.54 1.20 -14.88
C ALA A 28 -14.69 -0.18 -14.21
N TRP A 29 -14.23 -0.29 -12.97
CA TRP A 29 -14.44 -1.44 -12.08
C TRP A 29 -15.09 -0.98 -10.79
N VAL A 30 -16.17 -1.63 -10.36
CA VAL A 30 -16.98 -1.18 -9.23
C VAL A 30 -17.12 -2.27 -8.17
N THR A 31 -17.01 -1.85 -6.91
CA THR A 31 -17.49 -2.60 -5.75
C THR A 31 -18.64 -1.83 -5.12
N SER A 32 -19.82 -2.45 -5.03
CA SER A 32 -21.04 -1.85 -4.47
C SER A 32 -21.31 -2.33 -3.04
N ALA A 33 -21.91 -1.45 -2.23
CA ALA A 33 -22.28 -1.78 -0.85
C ALA A 33 -23.24 -2.97 -0.74
N ASP A 34 -24.12 -3.17 -1.73
CA ASP A 34 -25.06 -4.30 -1.79
C ASP A 34 -24.42 -5.62 -2.29
N ARG A 35 -23.10 -5.63 -2.54
CA ARG A 35 -22.32 -6.78 -3.05
C ARG A 35 -22.73 -7.30 -4.42
N THR A 36 -23.65 -6.63 -5.13
CA THR A 36 -24.04 -7.04 -6.50
C THR A 36 -22.89 -6.89 -7.49
N LYS A 37 -21.93 -6.00 -7.19
CA LYS A 37 -20.68 -5.80 -7.92
C LYS A 37 -19.52 -5.88 -6.94
N LEU A 38 -18.54 -6.73 -7.21
CA LEU A 38 -17.35 -6.93 -6.37
C LEU A 38 -16.12 -6.87 -7.27
N LEU A 39 -15.53 -5.67 -7.39
CA LEU A 39 -14.49 -5.33 -8.37
C LEU A 39 -14.86 -5.73 -9.81
N GLN A 40 -16.13 -5.55 -10.18
CA GLN A 40 -16.65 -5.98 -11.47
C GLN A 40 -16.42 -4.90 -12.53
N GLN A 41 -15.90 -5.27 -13.71
CA GLN A 41 -15.83 -4.38 -14.86
C GLN A 41 -17.23 -3.96 -15.31
N GLN A 42 -17.41 -2.68 -15.62
CA GLN A 42 -18.68 -2.15 -16.13
C GLN A 42 -18.73 -2.26 -17.66
N ASP A 43 -19.89 -2.64 -18.18
CA ASP A 43 -20.12 -2.72 -19.62
C ASP A 43 -20.24 -1.33 -20.25
N GLY A 44 -19.83 -1.24 -21.51
CA GLY A 44 -19.92 -0.04 -22.34
C GLY A 44 -18.62 0.74 -22.40
N ASP A 45 -18.25 1.13 -23.62
CA ASP A 45 -17.10 2.00 -23.82
C ASP A 45 -17.49 3.44 -23.51
N LEU A 46 -16.78 4.06 -22.57
CA LEU A 46 -16.91 5.47 -22.27
C LEU A 46 -15.70 6.21 -22.82
N PHE A 47 -15.95 7.30 -23.54
CA PHE A 47 -14.90 8.15 -24.09
C PHE A 47 -15.02 9.55 -23.52
N LEU A 48 -13.87 10.20 -23.30
CA LEU A 48 -13.84 11.61 -22.96
C LEU A 48 -14.28 12.43 -24.18
N SER A 49 -14.91 13.58 -23.92
CA SER A 49 -15.39 14.49 -24.95
C SER A 49 -15.04 15.94 -24.62
N ASN A 50 -15.01 16.80 -25.64
CA ASN A 50 -14.74 18.23 -25.49
C ASN A 50 -15.91 19.02 -24.85
N THR A 51 -16.94 18.34 -24.32
CA THR A 51 -18.12 18.98 -23.76
C THR A 51 -18.32 18.58 -22.30
N LEU A 52 -18.19 19.54 -21.39
CA LEU A 52 -18.66 19.37 -20.02
C LEU A 52 -20.19 19.32 -20.02
N ARG A 53 -20.74 18.17 -19.63
CA ARG A 53 -22.20 17.95 -19.56
C ARG A 53 -22.76 17.99 -18.14
N ALA A 54 -21.92 18.23 -17.14
CA ALA A 54 -22.31 18.25 -15.73
C ALA A 54 -22.42 19.67 -15.18
N ARG A 55 -23.27 19.82 -14.16
CA ARG A 55 -23.43 21.05 -13.37
C ARG A 55 -22.45 21.14 -12.20
N GLU A 56 -21.89 20.01 -11.79
CA GLU A 56 -20.93 19.92 -10.69
C GLU A 56 -19.49 20.05 -11.20
N MET A 57 -18.58 20.45 -10.31
CA MET A 57 -17.16 20.52 -10.64
C MET A 57 -16.60 19.13 -10.92
N PRO A 58 -15.80 18.96 -11.99
CA PRO A 58 -15.16 17.69 -12.27
C PRO A 58 -14.01 17.42 -11.30
N ILE A 59 -13.70 16.15 -11.09
CA ILE A 59 -12.38 15.73 -10.63
C ILE A 59 -11.41 15.96 -11.78
N VAL A 60 -10.58 16.99 -11.69
CA VAL A 60 -9.54 17.27 -12.68
C VAL A 60 -8.32 16.42 -12.35
N ILE A 61 -7.86 15.63 -13.32
CA ILE A 61 -6.64 14.83 -13.23
C ILE A 61 -5.53 15.57 -14.00
N ASP A 62 -4.41 15.81 -13.33
CA ASP A 62 -3.22 16.42 -13.91
C ASP A 62 -2.04 15.45 -13.76
N ASP A 63 -1.70 14.80 -14.87
CA ASP A 63 -0.60 13.85 -15.00
C ASP A 63 0.77 14.54 -15.17
N GLY A 64 0.80 15.86 -15.36
CA GLY A 64 2.00 16.68 -15.34
C GLY A 64 2.54 16.93 -13.94
N GLN A 65 1.69 16.84 -12.91
CA GLN A 65 2.10 16.97 -11.51
C GLN A 65 2.21 15.60 -10.81
N ALA A 66 3.42 15.06 -10.77
CA ALA A 66 3.74 13.81 -10.07
C ALA A 66 4.21 14.06 -8.62
N PHE A 67 3.96 13.07 -7.76
CA PHE A 67 4.36 13.05 -6.34
C PHE A 67 5.31 11.86 -6.09
N GLN A 68 5.02 10.99 -5.13
CA GLN A 68 5.83 9.81 -4.85
C GLN A 68 5.60 8.69 -5.88
N GLN A 69 6.68 7.95 -6.18
CA GLN A 69 6.58 6.69 -6.90
C GLN A 69 6.11 5.58 -5.95
N MET A 70 5.14 4.79 -6.40
CA MET A 70 4.50 3.71 -5.68
C MET A 70 5.34 2.44 -5.72
N ASP A 71 5.61 1.89 -4.54
CA ASP A 71 6.33 0.64 -4.37
C ASP A 71 5.43 -0.58 -4.54
N GLY A 72 4.20 -0.52 -4.02
CA GLY A 72 3.23 -1.60 -4.17
C GLY A 72 2.19 -1.64 -3.07
N PHE A 73 1.27 -2.59 -3.19
CA PHE A 73 0.11 -2.75 -2.33
C PHE A 73 -0.04 -4.21 -1.94
N GLY A 74 -0.49 -4.48 -0.70
CA GLY A 74 -0.71 -5.85 -0.28
C GLY A 74 -1.03 -6.02 1.19
N TYR A 75 -0.48 -7.10 1.76
CA TYR A 75 -0.85 -7.63 3.07
C TYR A 75 0.38 -8.14 3.81
N ALA A 76 0.25 -8.36 5.12
CA ALA A 76 1.15 -9.25 5.84
C ALA A 76 0.82 -10.72 5.54
N LEU A 77 1.84 -11.49 5.12
CA LEU A 77 1.80 -12.94 5.14
C LEU A 77 2.32 -13.38 6.52
N THR A 78 1.42 -13.43 7.48
CA THR A 78 1.70 -13.92 8.84
C THR A 78 1.90 -15.43 8.84
N GLY A 79 2.46 -15.98 9.92
CA GLY A 79 2.53 -17.44 10.07
C GLY A 79 1.14 -18.08 10.03
N GLY A 80 0.13 -17.49 10.69
CA GLY A 80 -1.26 -17.95 10.61
C GLY A 80 -1.84 -17.91 9.19
N SER A 81 -1.56 -16.87 8.42
CA SER A 81 -1.92 -16.82 6.99
C SER A 81 -1.29 -17.99 6.21
N ALA A 82 0.01 -18.23 6.44
CA ALA A 82 0.74 -19.29 5.75
C ALA A 82 0.26 -20.69 6.17
N GLU A 83 -0.08 -20.89 7.45
CA GLU A 83 -0.68 -22.13 7.97
C GLU A 83 -1.99 -22.47 7.25
N HIS A 84 -2.87 -21.50 7.04
CA HIS A 84 -4.14 -21.73 6.33
C HIS A 84 -3.90 -22.05 4.87
N LEU A 85 -3.02 -21.30 4.19
CA LEU A 85 -2.70 -21.54 2.79
C LEU A 85 -2.07 -22.92 2.57
N ILE A 86 -1.10 -23.33 3.40
CA ILE A 86 -0.38 -24.60 3.22
C ILE A 86 -1.28 -25.81 3.48
N ARG A 87 -2.33 -25.67 4.31
CA ARG A 87 -3.33 -26.72 4.60
C ARG A 87 -4.36 -26.92 3.48
N MET A 88 -4.51 -25.97 2.56
CA MET A 88 -5.31 -26.16 1.34
C MET A 88 -4.72 -27.28 0.47
N SER A 89 -5.56 -27.88 -0.37
CA SER A 89 -5.07 -28.75 -1.45
C SER A 89 -4.18 -27.97 -2.41
N ALA A 90 -3.12 -28.61 -2.92
CA ALA A 90 -2.18 -27.96 -3.81
C ALA A 90 -2.84 -27.32 -5.07
N PRO A 91 -3.84 -27.95 -5.73
CA PRO A 91 -4.54 -27.31 -6.85
C PRO A 91 -5.34 -26.06 -6.43
N ALA A 92 -6.05 -26.11 -5.29
CA ALA A 92 -6.84 -24.99 -4.79
C ALA A 92 -5.93 -23.82 -4.37
N ARG A 93 -4.86 -24.11 -3.61
CA ARG A 93 -3.85 -23.12 -3.23
C ARG A 93 -3.23 -22.47 -4.46
N LYS A 94 -2.77 -23.25 -5.44
CA LYS A 94 -2.13 -22.72 -6.65
C LYS A 94 -3.07 -21.78 -7.42
N LYS A 95 -4.35 -22.15 -7.53
CA LYS A 95 -5.37 -21.29 -8.17
C LYS A 95 -5.54 -19.99 -7.39
N LEU A 96 -5.67 -20.06 -6.08
CA LEU A 96 -5.84 -18.90 -5.20
C LEU A 96 -4.63 -17.96 -5.24
N LEU A 97 -3.42 -18.50 -5.08
CA LEU A 97 -2.18 -17.72 -5.13
C LEU A 97 -2.00 -17.06 -6.50
N LYS A 98 -2.33 -17.75 -7.59
CA LYS A 98 -2.32 -17.13 -8.92
C LYS A 98 -3.29 -15.96 -8.99
N GLU A 99 -4.52 -16.14 -8.53
CA GLU A 99 -5.50 -15.05 -8.51
C GLU A 99 -5.03 -13.81 -7.74
N ILE A 100 -4.35 -13.98 -6.60
CA ILE A 100 -3.92 -12.87 -5.74
C ILE A 100 -2.62 -12.22 -6.24
N PHE A 101 -1.70 -13.01 -6.78
CA PHE A 101 -0.32 -12.59 -7.05
C PHE A 101 0.06 -12.59 -8.53
N ASP A 102 -0.88 -12.85 -9.47
CA ASP A 102 -0.59 -12.68 -10.90
C ASP A 102 -0.11 -11.26 -11.23
N THR A 103 0.42 -11.10 -12.43
CA THR A 103 1.01 -9.85 -12.92
C THR A 103 0.04 -8.68 -12.78
N ASN A 104 0.48 -7.62 -12.10
CA ASN A 104 -0.28 -6.43 -11.73
C ASN A 104 -1.30 -6.63 -10.59
N ASN A 105 -1.20 -7.64 -9.73
CA ASN A 105 -2.00 -7.71 -8.49
C ASN A 105 -1.16 -7.34 -7.25
N VAL A 106 -1.29 -8.09 -6.15
CA VAL A 106 -0.56 -7.82 -4.90
C VAL A 106 0.94 -7.82 -5.17
N SER A 107 1.59 -6.69 -4.88
CA SER A 107 2.98 -6.41 -5.28
C SER A 107 3.92 -6.14 -4.10
N TYR A 108 3.38 -6.13 -2.87
CA TYR A 108 4.17 -5.94 -1.66
C TYR A 108 3.63 -6.83 -0.54
N LEU A 109 4.48 -7.65 0.07
CA LEU A 109 4.19 -8.41 1.28
C LEU A 109 5.00 -7.92 2.49
N ARG A 110 4.40 -8.02 3.67
CA ARG A 110 5.10 -7.90 4.96
C ARG A 110 5.20 -9.28 5.62
N LEU A 111 6.40 -9.67 6.03
CA LEU A 111 6.69 -10.87 6.80
C LEU A 111 7.01 -10.53 8.24
N THR A 112 7.04 -11.56 9.06
CA THR A 112 7.32 -11.47 10.49
C THR A 112 8.68 -12.10 10.73
N ILE A 113 9.55 -11.42 11.49
CA ILE A 113 10.85 -11.98 11.90
C ILE A 113 10.59 -12.70 13.23
N GLY A 114 10.40 -14.01 13.16
CA GLY A 114 9.86 -14.82 14.25
C GLY A 114 8.33 -14.74 14.30
N ALA A 115 7.75 -15.15 15.42
CA ALA A 115 6.30 -15.08 15.59
C ALA A 115 5.77 -13.65 15.63
N SER A 116 4.59 -13.48 15.08
CA SER A 116 3.67 -12.38 15.35
C SER A 116 2.61 -12.79 16.34
N ASP A 117 1.67 -11.89 16.59
CA ASP A 117 0.46 -12.19 17.32
C ASP A 117 -0.55 -13.04 16.55
N LEU A 118 -0.40 -13.16 15.22
CA LEU A 118 -1.18 -14.03 14.35
C LEU A 118 -0.39 -15.30 13.98
N ASN A 119 0.10 -15.97 15.01
CA ASN A 119 0.70 -17.29 14.95
C ASN A 119 0.00 -18.19 15.97
N SER A 120 -0.01 -19.50 15.72
CA SER A 120 -0.56 -20.50 16.64
C SER A 120 0.19 -20.60 17.98
N PHE A 121 1.47 -20.22 18.01
CA PHE A 121 2.27 -20.10 19.22
C PHE A 121 3.41 -19.09 19.01
N VAL A 122 4.02 -18.66 20.11
CA VAL A 122 5.12 -17.70 20.10
C VAL A 122 6.47 -18.40 19.94
N PHE A 123 7.33 -17.87 19.08
CA PHE A 123 8.72 -18.30 18.94
C PHE A 123 9.60 -17.15 18.43
N SER A 124 10.90 -17.28 18.66
CA SER A 124 11.95 -16.59 17.91
C SER A 124 12.81 -17.62 17.15
N TYR A 125 13.70 -17.16 16.28
CA TYR A 125 14.61 -18.07 15.59
C TYR A 125 15.77 -18.54 16.48
N ASP A 126 15.87 -18.07 17.71
CA ASP A 126 16.97 -18.40 18.63
C ASP A 126 16.47 -18.56 20.07
N ASP A 127 15.37 -19.32 20.22
CA ASP A 127 14.80 -19.66 21.53
C ASP A 127 15.66 -20.71 22.25
N LEU A 128 15.88 -20.47 23.54
CA LEU A 128 16.70 -21.30 24.42
C LEU A 128 15.94 -21.62 25.71
N LYS A 129 16.47 -22.53 26.54
CA LYS A 129 15.91 -22.77 27.86
C LYS A 129 16.18 -21.59 28.79
N ASP A 130 15.33 -21.42 29.80
CA ASP A 130 15.51 -20.37 30.80
C ASP A 130 16.90 -20.40 31.44
N GLY A 131 17.60 -19.27 31.40
CA GLY A 131 18.95 -19.11 31.93
C GLY A 131 20.08 -19.36 30.93
N GLU A 132 19.79 -19.87 29.73
CA GLU A 132 20.78 -20.03 28.65
C GLU A 132 20.91 -18.74 27.81
N THR A 133 22.05 -18.59 27.13
CA THR A 133 22.37 -17.48 26.22
C THR A 133 23.15 -17.98 25.01
N ASP A 134 22.92 -17.40 23.84
CA ASP A 134 23.67 -17.75 22.63
C ASP A 134 24.18 -16.50 21.90
N VAL A 135 25.22 -15.89 22.47
CA VAL A 135 25.83 -14.66 21.91
C VAL A 135 26.47 -14.86 20.53
N GLU A 136 26.71 -16.12 20.12
CA GLU A 136 27.24 -16.47 18.80
C GLU A 136 26.14 -16.85 17.79
N LEU A 137 24.87 -16.90 18.22
CA LEU A 137 23.71 -17.30 17.42
C LEU A 137 23.90 -18.67 16.73
N LYS A 138 24.52 -19.64 17.42
CA LYS A 138 24.70 -21.02 16.96
C LYS A 138 23.40 -21.79 16.79
N HIS A 139 22.37 -21.42 17.55
CA HIS A 139 21.05 -22.06 17.54
C HIS A 139 20.03 -21.36 16.63
N PHE A 140 20.43 -20.26 15.98
CA PHE A 140 19.59 -19.55 15.00
C PHE A 140 19.04 -20.50 13.93
N SER A 141 17.72 -20.55 13.76
CA SER A 141 17.05 -21.45 12.83
C SER A 141 15.69 -20.93 12.35
N LEU A 142 15.47 -20.97 11.02
CA LEU A 142 14.16 -20.73 10.39
C LEU A 142 13.24 -21.95 10.43
N SER A 143 13.48 -22.91 11.33
CA SER A 143 12.79 -24.21 11.35
C SER A 143 11.26 -24.14 11.42
N GLN A 144 10.70 -23.09 12.04
CA GLN A 144 9.26 -22.88 12.06
C GLN A 144 8.74 -22.43 10.69
N ASP A 145 9.33 -21.37 10.12
CA ASP A 145 8.94 -20.82 8.82
C ASP A 145 9.16 -21.80 7.65
N LEU A 146 10.05 -22.79 7.80
CA LEU A 146 10.23 -23.87 6.82
C LEU A 146 8.98 -24.74 6.64
N LYS A 147 8.03 -24.70 7.58
CA LYS A 147 6.79 -25.49 7.54
C LYS A 147 5.71 -24.85 6.67
N ASP A 148 5.65 -23.52 6.63
CA ASP A 148 4.55 -22.77 6.04
C ASP A 148 5.00 -21.52 5.26
N VAL A 149 5.59 -20.51 5.91
CA VAL A 149 5.92 -19.21 5.32
C VAL A 149 6.87 -19.36 4.13
N ILE A 150 7.96 -20.10 4.28
CA ILE A 150 8.96 -20.29 3.20
C ILE A 150 8.36 -21.08 2.02
N PRO A 151 7.69 -22.23 2.22
CA PRO A 151 6.98 -22.91 1.13
C PRO A 151 5.98 -22.02 0.38
N ILE A 152 5.14 -21.27 1.10
CA ILE A 152 4.16 -20.35 0.49
C ILE A 152 4.86 -19.22 -0.27
N MET A 153 5.89 -18.61 0.32
CA MET A 153 6.67 -17.57 -0.36
C MET A 153 7.33 -18.07 -1.65
N LYS A 154 7.83 -19.31 -1.68
CA LYS A 154 8.36 -19.92 -2.91
C LYS A 154 7.29 -20.09 -3.98
N GLU A 155 6.08 -20.52 -3.61
CA GLU A 155 4.96 -20.59 -4.56
C GLU A 155 4.60 -19.18 -5.08
N ILE A 156 4.55 -18.17 -4.21
CA ILE A 156 4.28 -16.77 -4.60
C ILE A 156 5.37 -16.24 -5.54
N LEU A 157 6.65 -16.43 -5.21
CA LEU A 157 7.79 -15.99 -6.04
C LEU A 157 7.83 -16.69 -7.41
N SER A 158 7.29 -17.90 -7.52
CA SER A 158 7.15 -18.58 -8.81
C SER A 158 6.11 -17.91 -9.74
N ILE A 159 5.16 -17.16 -9.17
CA ILE A 159 4.11 -16.43 -9.87
C ILE A 159 4.57 -15.00 -10.14
N GLN A 160 5.11 -14.33 -9.11
CA GLN A 160 5.60 -12.95 -9.18
C GLN A 160 7.01 -12.82 -8.58
N PRO A 161 8.06 -13.09 -9.37
CA PRO A 161 9.45 -13.00 -8.91
C PRO A 161 9.88 -11.61 -8.45
N GLY A 162 9.19 -10.56 -8.92
CA GLY A 162 9.49 -9.15 -8.58
C GLY A 162 8.70 -8.60 -7.40
N ILE A 163 7.99 -9.42 -6.63
CA ILE A 163 7.22 -8.96 -5.47
C ILE A 163 8.16 -8.33 -4.42
N LYS A 164 7.80 -7.16 -3.90
CA LYS A 164 8.55 -6.54 -2.81
C LYS A 164 8.21 -7.20 -1.48
N ILE A 165 9.20 -7.35 -0.62
CA ILE A 165 9.06 -8.00 0.68
C ILE A 165 9.71 -7.12 1.74
N MET A 166 8.98 -6.83 2.81
CA MET A 166 9.54 -6.23 4.01
C MET A 166 9.33 -7.17 5.20
N ALA A 167 10.12 -7.02 6.26
CA ALA A 167 9.96 -7.82 7.47
C ALA A 167 10.12 -6.98 8.75
N SER A 168 9.44 -7.38 9.82
CA SER A 168 9.51 -6.71 11.12
C SER A 168 9.52 -7.76 12.23
N PRO A 169 10.35 -7.63 13.28
CA PRO A 169 10.22 -8.47 14.46
C PRO A 169 9.21 -7.89 15.45
N TRP A 170 8.43 -8.75 16.11
CA TRP A 170 7.57 -8.34 17.22
C TRP A 170 8.31 -8.41 18.55
N SER A 171 9.38 -9.20 18.65
CA SER A 171 10.23 -9.26 19.84
C SER A 171 11.59 -9.85 19.47
N ALA A 172 12.61 -9.51 20.25
CA ALA A 172 13.84 -10.30 20.32
C ALA A 172 13.60 -11.65 21.04
N PRO A 173 14.52 -12.62 20.91
CA PRO A 173 14.54 -13.82 21.76
C PRO A 173 14.45 -13.46 23.25
N ALA A 174 13.71 -14.25 24.03
CA ALA A 174 13.40 -13.93 25.43
C ALA A 174 14.65 -13.72 26.30
N TRP A 175 15.70 -14.53 26.08
CA TRP A 175 16.97 -14.43 26.81
C TRP A 175 17.71 -13.10 26.59
N MET A 176 17.44 -12.40 25.48
CA MET A 176 17.99 -11.08 25.19
C MET A 176 17.26 -9.92 25.91
N LYS A 177 16.11 -10.19 26.54
CA LYS A 177 15.21 -9.16 27.06
C LYS A 177 15.36 -8.94 28.56
N THR A 178 15.12 -7.71 29.00
CA THR A 178 15.25 -7.28 30.40
C THR A 178 14.35 -8.05 31.36
N ASN A 179 13.23 -8.59 30.88
CA ASN A 179 12.27 -9.37 31.67
C ASN A 179 12.30 -10.88 31.37
N GLY A 180 13.19 -11.36 30.49
CA GLY A 180 13.25 -12.77 30.11
C GLY A 180 11.97 -13.31 29.47
N ASN A 181 11.10 -12.45 28.91
CA ASN A 181 9.77 -12.83 28.44
C ASN A 181 9.51 -12.32 27.02
N VAL A 182 8.79 -13.08 26.20
CA VAL A 182 8.41 -12.73 24.82
C VAL A 182 7.47 -11.52 24.72
N ARG A 183 6.75 -11.17 25.80
CA ARG A 183 5.86 -10.01 25.90
C ARG A 183 6.48 -8.89 26.74
N GLY A 184 6.38 -7.66 26.24
CA GLY A 184 6.90 -6.46 26.90
C GLY A 184 8.42 -6.47 27.07
N GLY A 185 8.93 -5.81 28.10
CA GLY A 185 10.37 -5.66 28.32
C GLY A 185 11.06 -4.84 27.22
N ALA A 186 12.38 -4.78 27.30
CA ALA A 186 13.24 -4.09 26.33
C ALA A 186 14.46 -4.96 26.02
N LEU A 187 15.13 -4.69 24.89
CA LEU A 187 16.40 -5.34 24.56
C LEU A 187 17.48 -4.89 25.56
N LYS A 188 18.21 -5.85 26.15
CA LYS A 188 19.37 -5.52 27.00
C LYS A 188 20.51 -4.95 26.15
N LYS A 189 21.19 -3.92 26.65
CA LYS A 189 22.23 -3.19 25.91
C LYS A 189 23.40 -4.08 25.52
N GLU A 190 23.79 -5.00 26.39
CA GLU A 190 24.86 -5.98 26.12
C GLU A 190 24.57 -6.86 24.88
N TYR A 191 23.31 -6.97 24.45
CA TYR A 191 22.91 -7.76 23.29
C TYR A 191 22.60 -6.94 22.04
N TYR A 192 22.86 -5.62 22.01
CA TYR A 192 22.64 -4.82 20.80
C TYR A 192 23.46 -5.33 19.61
N GLY A 193 24.73 -5.68 19.83
CA GLY A 193 25.56 -6.27 18.77
C GLY A 193 25.03 -7.63 18.30
N VAL A 194 24.60 -8.49 19.23
CA VAL A 194 24.07 -9.82 18.92
C VAL A 194 22.75 -9.71 18.15
N TYR A 195 21.84 -8.83 18.57
CA TYR A 195 20.56 -8.65 17.90
C TYR A 195 20.72 -8.03 16.51
N ALA A 196 21.70 -7.15 16.28
CA ALA A 196 22.04 -6.70 14.93
C ALA A 196 22.49 -7.88 14.04
N GLN A 197 23.29 -8.82 14.56
CA GLN A 197 23.66 -10.04 13.83
C GLN A 197 22.48 -10.99 13.62
N TYR A 198 21.48 -10.99 14.49
CA TYR A 198 20.24 -11.76 14.30
C TYR A 198 19.48 -11.30 13.03
N PHE A 199 19.39 -9.99 12.77
CA PHE A 199 18.85 -9.47 11.51
C PHE A 199 19.70 -9.88 10.30
N VAL A 200 21.04 -9.80 10.40
CA VAL A 200 21.96 -10.23 9.34
C VAL A 200 21.71 -11.71 8.99
N LYS A 201 21.65 -12.59 9.99
CA LYS A 201 21.37 -14.01 9.81
C LYS A 201 20.01 -14.27 9.19
N TYR A 202 18.97 -13.57 9.63
CA TYR A 202 17.63 -13.70 9.05
C TYR A 202 17.62 -13.36 7.55
N ILE A 203 18.17 -12.20 7.17
CA ILE A 203 18.19 -11.75 5.77
C ILE A 203 18.97 -12.74 4.91
N GLN A 204 20.15 -13.19 5.36
CA GLN A 204 20.97 -14.14 4.64
C GLN A 204 20.30 -15.52 4.52
N ALA A 205 19.64 -16.00 5.58
CA ALA A 205 18.95 -17.28 5.57
C ALA A 205 17.70 -17.27 4.65
N MET A 206 16.93 -16.18 4.66
CA MET A 206 15.82 -15.99 3.71
C MET A 206 16.34 -15.94 2.26
N GLN A 207 17.46 -15.26 2.02
CA GLN A 207 18.09 -15.19 0.70
C GLN A 207 18.56 -16.57 0.20
N GLN A 208 19.05 -17.46 1.07
CA GLN A 208 19.37 -18.85 0.72
C GLN A 208 18.16 -19.65 0.22
N HIS A 209 16.95 -19.22 0.57
CA HIS A 209 15.70 -19.78 0.07
C HIS A 209 15.15 -19.05 -1.15
N GLY A 210 15.90 -18.09 -1.70
CA GLY A 210 15.49 -17.25 -2.84
C GLY A 210 14.54 -16.12 -2.48
N ILE A 211 14.38 -15.82 -1.18
CA ILE A 211 13.47 -14.78 -0.69
C ILE A 211 14.31 -13.54 -0.36
N ASP A 212 14.24 -12.53 -1.20
CA ASP A 212 14.95 -11.26 -1.00
C ASP A 212 14.16 -10.31 -0.10
N ILE A 213 14.71 -10.00 1.07
CA ILE A 213 14.10 -9.07 2.03
C ILE A 213 14.54 -7.64 1.64
N GLY A 214 13.65 -6.90 0.97
CA GLY A 214 13.95 -5.56 0.47
C GLY A 214 14.00 -4.48 1.55
N ALA A 215 13.27 -4.66 2.66
CA ALA A 215 13.26 -3.73 3.78
C ALA A 215 13.01 -4.42 5.13
N VAL A 216 13.50 -3.83 6.21
CA VAL A 216 13.16 -4.21 7.57
C VAL A 216 12.78 -3.00 8.41
N THR A 217 11.91 -3.21 9.39
CA THR A 217 11.77 -2.29 10.52
C THR A 217 12.46 -2.91 11.75
N VAL A 218 12.89 -2.07 12.71
CA VAL A 218 13.63 -2.55 13.89
C VAL A 218 12.75 -3.30 14.87
N GLN A 219 11.48 -2.94 14.93
CA GLN A 219 10.51 -3.45 15.88
C GLN A 219 9.11 -3.08 15.39
N ASN A 220 8.20 -4.05 15.39
CA ASN A 220 6.78 -3.82 15.26
C ASN A 220 6.26 -3.06 16.48
N GLU A 221 5.61 -1.92 16.27
CA GLU A 221 4.96 -1.13 17.32
C GLU A 221 5.80 -0.92 18.59
N PRO A 222 6.99 -0.27 18.53
CA PRO A 222 7.94 -0.15 19.64
C PRO A 222 7.42 0.55 20.91
N LEU A 223 6.21 1.14 20.86
CA LEU A 223 5.56 1.76 22.02
C LEU A 223 4.44 0.89 22.61
N ASN A 224 4.16 -0.27 22.02
CA ASN A 224 3.14 -1.23 22.46
C ASN A 224 3.82 -2.43 23.14
N SER A 225 3.52 -2.67 24.42
CA SER A 225 4.02 -3.81 25.20
C SER A 225 2.95 -4.84 25.54
N ARG A 226 1.76 -4.69 24.97
CA ARG A 226 0.59 -5.48 25.35
C ARG A 226 0.38 -6.68 24.44
N ASN A 227 0.87 -6.65 23.20
CA ASN A 227 0.74 -7.76 22.29
C ASN A 227 1.69 -8.91 22.66
N THR A 228 1.42 -10.12 22.17
CA THR A 228 2.29 -11.27 22.35
C THR A 228 2.67 -11.80 20.97
N PRO A 229 3.94 -11.79 20.56
CA PRO A 229 5.08 -11.17 21.24
C PRO A 229 5.07 -9.63 21.14
N SER A 230 5.84 -8.97 22.00
CA SER A 230 6.09 -7.52 21.95
C SER A 230 7.39 -7.14 22.65
N MET A 231 8.03 -6.05 22.21
CA MET A 231 9.22 -5.49 22.86
C MET A 231 9.25 -3.97 22.71
N GLN A 232 9.50 -3.26 23.81
CA GLN A 232 9.53 -1.80 23.81
C GLN A 232 10.90 -1.26 23.40
N TRP A 233 10.88 -0.09 22.76
CA TRP A 233 12.06 0.74 22.52
C TRP A 233 11.78 2.19 22.86
N LYS A 234 12.60 2.78 23.74
CA LYS A 234 12.69 4.25 23.81
C LYS A 234 13.45 4.75 22.58
N TYR A 235 13.12 5.95 22.10
CA TYR A 235 13.78 6.49 20.91
C TYR A 235 15.31 6.57 21.06
N LYS A 236 15.83 6.90 22.25
CA LYS A 236 17.29 6.95 22.48
C LYS A 236 17.97 5.57 22.37
N GLU A 237 17.27 4.52 22.81
CA GLU A 237 17.76 3.14 22.71
C GLU A 237 17.77 2.69 21.25
N GLN A 238 16.69 2.98 20.51
CA GLN A 238 16.61 2.64 19.09
C GLN A 238 17.62 3.45 18.25
N LEU A 239 17.88 4.71 18.62
CA LEU A 239 18.93 5.54 18.03
C LEU A 239 20.29 4.88 18.17
N GLU A 240 20.69 4.53 19.39
CA GLU A 240 21.96 3.86 19.69
C GLU A 240 22.08 2.53 18.94
N PHE A 241 21.03 1.70 18.98
CA PHE A 241 21.01 0.42 18.27
C PHE A 241 21.22 0.58 16.75
N ILE A 242 20.49 1.49 16.09
CA ILE A 242 20.61 1.64 14.63
C ILE A 242 21.96 2.25 14.27
N ARG A 243 22.37 3.32 14.95
CA ARG A 243 23.59 4.07 14.62
C ARG A 243 24.85 3.25 14.84
N ASP A 244 24.92 2.54 15.97
CA ASP A 244 26.17 1.94 16.45
C ASP A 244 26.23 0.42 16.21
N HIS A 245 25.10 -0.23 15.89
CA HIS A 245 25.04 -1.69 15.70
C HIS A 245 24.40 -2.11 14.38
N LEU A 246 23.11 -1.86 14.16
CA LEU A 246 22.38 -2.41 13.00
C LEU A 246 22.90 -1.87 11.66
N GLY A 247 23.02 -0.54 11.54
CA GLY A 247 23.55 0.10 10.32
C GLY A 247 24.95 -0.38 9.96
N PRO A 248 25.93 -0.33 10.89
CA PRO A 248 27.26 -0.89 10.68
C PRO A 248 27.26 -2.39 10.35
N ALA A 249 26.43 -3.20 10.99
CA ALA A 249 26.33 -4.62 10.71
C ALA A 249 25.84 -4.90 9.28
N PHE A 250 24.84 -4.15 8.80
CA PHE A 250 24.36 -4.25 7.42
C PHE A 250 25.44 -3.83 6.42
N ALA A 251 26.15 -2.74 6.70
CA ALA A 251 27.25 -2.28 5.86
C ALA A 251 28.38 -3.32 5.78
N GLN A 252 28.79 -3.90 6.91
CA GLN A 252 29.82 -4.92 6.99
C GLN A 252 29.43 -6.21 6.28
N ALA A 253 28.16 -6.63 6.40
CA ALA A 253 27.62 -7.80 5.72
C ALA A 253 27.22 -7.54 4.25
N ASN A 254 27.41 -6.32 3.74
CA ASN A 254 26.98 -5.88 2.42
C ASN A 254 25.48 -6.11 2.13
N ILE A 255 24.64 -6.02 3.16
CA ILE A 255 23.18 -6.13 3.04
C ILE A 255 22.63 -4.85 2.43
N LYS A 256 21.73 -5.00 1.44
CA LYS A 256 21.07 -3.89 0.74
C LYS A 256 19.66 -3.60 1.23
N SER A 257 19.13 -4.43 2.12
CA SER A 257 17.82 -4.24 2.74
C SER A 257 17.75 -2.86 3.40
N LYS A 258 16.68 -2.13 3.10
CA LYS A 258 16.42 -0.80 3.66
C LYS A 258 16.05 -0.90 5.14
N ILE A 259 16.45 0.08 5.94
CA ILE A 259 15.93 0.26 7.30
C ILE A 259 14.81 1.30 7.26
N ILE A 260 13.62 0.89 7.71
CA ILE A 260 12.44 1.74 7.88
C ILE A 260 12.22 1.96 9.38
N LEU A 261 12.10 3.23 9.79
CA LEU A 261 11.93 3.60 11.19
C LEU A 261 10.50 3.44 11.69
N PHE A 262 10.37 3.40 13.01
CA PHE A 262 9.16 3.57 13.79
C PHE A 262 8.12 2.44 13.71
N ASP A 263 7.47 2.20 12.57
CA ASP A 263 6.53 1.08 12.38
C ASP A 263 5.39 1.07 13.43
N HIS A 264 4.76 2.23 13.64
CA HIS A 264 3.70 2.42 14.62
C HIS A 264 2.79 3.63 14.29
N ASN A 265 1.93 4.05 15.24
CA ASN A 265 0.80 4.93 14.97
C ASN A 265 1.15 6.39 14.63
N LEU A 266 0.30 7.01 13.80
CA LEU A 266 0.45 8.36 13.25
C LEU A 266 0.35 9.49 14.28
N ASP A 267 -0.04 9.20 15.53
CA ASP A 267 -0.08 10.17 16.63
C ASP A 267 1.31 10.44 17.24
N ARG A 268 2.36 9.74 16.80
CA ARG A 268 3.72 9.81 17.35
C ARG A 268 4.82 10.00 16.31
N ILE A 269 4.57 10.85 15.31
CA ILE A 269 5.58 11.24 14.30
C ILE A 269 6.83 11.92 14.91
N ASP A 270 6.75 12.41 16.14
CA ASP A 270 7.89 12.93 16.90
C ASP A 270 9.00 11.88 17.08
N TYR A 271 8.64 10.59 17.18
CA TYR A 271 9.60 9.50 17.37
C TYR A 271 10.55 9.35 16.18
N PRO A 272 10.10 9.11 14.93
CA PRO A 272 11.00 9.03 13.78
C PRO A 272 11.71 10.36 13.49
N LEU A 273 11.07 11.51 13.72
CA LEU A 273 11.74 12.82 13.57
C LEU A 273 12.92 12.98 14.53
N ALA A 274 12.78 12.57 15.79
CA ALA A 274 13.85 12.62 16.77
C ALA A 274 15.04 11.73 16.37
N LEU A 275 14.78 10.54 15.83
CA LEU A 275 15.82 9.64 15.32
C LEU A 275 16.55 10.23 14.12
N LEU A 276 15.80 10.76 13.16
CA LEU A 276 16.33 11.29 11.91
C LEU A 276 17.19 12.55 12.11
N ASN A 277 17.09 13.23 13.26
CA ASN A 277 17.93 14.36 13.62
C ASN A 277 19.41 13.98 13.85
N ASP A 278 19.73 12.69 14.07
CA ASP A 278 21.12 12.22 14.10
C ASP A 278 21.58 11.84 12.67
N PRO A 279 22.54 12.57 12.08
CA PRO A 279 22.99 12.32 10.71
C PRO A 279 23.72 10.99 10.55
N LYS A 280 24.36 10.47 11.61
CA LYS A 280 25.05 9.16 11.56
C LYS A 280 24.06 8.02 11.47
N LEU A 281 22.89 8.14 12.09
CA LEU A 281 21.79 7.20 11.92
C LEU A 281 21.10 7.40 10.56
N ALA A 282 20.80 8.65 10.22
CA ALA A 282 19.99 8.98 9.05
C ALA A 282 20.57 8.47 7.72
N GLN A 283 21.90 8.28 7.63
CA GLN A 283 22.53 7.69 6.43
C GLN A 283 22.14 6.22 6.17
N TYR A 284 21.74 5.47 7.20
CA TYR A 284 21.35 4.06 7.09
C TYR A 284 19.85 3.86 6.82
N VAL A 285 19.05 4.92 6.97
CA VAL A 285 17.59 4.86 6.96
C VAL A 285 17.03 5.35 5.63
N ASP A 286 16.10 4.59 5.07
CA ASP A 286 15.40 4.95 3.83
C ASP A 286 14.14 5.81 4.10
N GLY A 287 13.45 5.54 5.22
CA GLY A 287 12.19 6.21 5.53
C GLY A 287 11.59 5.86 6.88
N SER A 288 10.31 6.19 7.06
CA SER A 288 9.53 5.89 8.27
C SER A 288 8.23 5.16 7.91
N GLY A 289 7.92 4.12 8.68
CA GLY A 289 6.72 3.29 8.55
C GLY A 289 5.67 3.70 9.57
N PHE A 290 4.40 3.68 9.16
CA PHE A 290 3.27 4.08 9.97
C PHE A 290 2.10 3.12 9.90
N HIS A 291 1.41 3.00 11.04
CA HIS A 291 0.11 2.34 11.22
C HIS A 291 -0.95 3.42 11.46
N ASN A 292 -2.23 3.07 11.33
CA ASN A 292 -3.32 4.00 11.66
C ASN A 292 -4.32 3.42 12.68
N TYR A 293 -3.84 2.74 13.72
CA TYR A 293 -4.70 2.44 14.89
C TYR A 293 -4.92 3.67 15.77
N GLY A 294 -4.03 4.67 15.66
CA GLY A 294 -4.16 6.01 16.23
C GLY A 294 -3.60 7.09 15.30
N GLY A 295 -4.03 8.34 15.52
CA GLY A 295 -3.54 9.52 14.80
C GLY A 295 -4.25 9.83 13.47
N ASP A 296 -3.90 10.99 12.91
CA ASP A 296 -4.45 11.52 11.66
C ASP A 296 -3.56 11.19 10.46
N MET A 297 -4.16 10.86 9.31
CA MET A 297 -3.42 10.49 8.10
C MET A 297 -2.52 11.62 7.56
N GLY A 298 -2.90 12.88 7.82
CA GLY A 298 -2.14 14.08 7.49
C GLY A 298 -0.77 14.17 8.19
N ALA A 299 -0.56 13.43 9.28
CA ALA A 299 0.73 13.39 9.96
C ALA A 299 1.87 12.88 9.04
N MET A 300 1.57 12.01 8.07
CA MET A 300 2.54 11.60 7.05
C MET A 300 2.96 12.74 6.12
N SER A 301 2.04 13.64 5.77
CA SER A 301 2.38 14.85 5.00
C SER A 301 3.25 15.81 5.81
N ILE A 302 2.99 15.95 7.12
CA ILE A 302 3.84 16.73 8.04
C ILE A 302 5.24 16.12 8.11
N MET A 303 5.34 14.80 8.24
CA MET A 303 6.61 14.08 8.23
C MET A 303 7.38 14.33 6.93
N HIS A 304 6.73 14.23 5.78
CA HIS A 304 7.35 14.50 4.48
C HIS A 304 7.81 15.96 4.35
N MET A 305 7.02 16.93 4.80
CA MET A 305 7.44 18.35 4.82
C MET A 305 8.66 18.58 5.69
N ALA A 306 8.77 17.89 6.83
CA ALA A 306 9.91 18.01 7.74
C ALA A 306 11.16 17.29 7.22
N ARG A 307 11.00 16.15 6.53
CA ARG A 307 12.09 15.30 5.98
C ARG A 307 11.78 14.84 4.56
N PRO A 308 11.81 15.76 3.56
CA PRO A 308 11.51 15.42 2.18
C PRO A 308 12.56 14.51 1.54
N ASP A 309 13.73 14.38 2.16
CA ASP A 309 14.80 13.45 1.79
C ASP A 309 14.51 11.99 2.17
N LYS A 310 13.43 11.73 2.92
CA LYS A 310 13.06 10.40 3.42
C LYS A 310 11.71 9.95 2.87
N ASN A 311 11.60 8.64 2.68
CA ASN A 311 10.38 8.00 2.19
C ASN A 311 9.37 7.78 3.32
N ILE A 312 8.10 7.71 2.96
CA ILE A 312 7.00 7.37 3.86
C ILE A 312 6.39 6.03 3.44
N TYR A 313 6.12 5.18 4.43
CA TYR A 313 5.54 3.86 4.24
C TYR A 313 4.33 3.67 5.15
N PHE A 314 3.29 3.02 4.65
CA PHE A 314 2.13 2.61 5.42
C PHE A 314 2.16 1.08 5.53
N THR A 315 2.56 0.61 6.70
CA THR A 315 3.08 -0.76 6.88
C THR A 315 2.08 -1.70 7.53
N GLU A 316 1.02 -1.16 8.13
CA GLU A 316 -0.02 -1.99 8.75
C GLU A 316 -1.34 -1.23 8.97
N GLN A 317 -2.45 -1.90 8.67
CA GLN A 317 -3.76 -1.59 9.22
C GLN A 317 -4.68 -2.81 9.12
N MET A 318 -5.34 -3.16 10.22
CA MET A 318 -6.46 -4.09 10.20
C MET A 318 -7.72 -3.46 9.56
N VAL A 319 -8.36 -4.20 8.66
CA VAL A 319 -9.68 -3.87 8.12
C VAL A 319 -10.59 -5.06 8.36
N ILE A 320 -11.71 -4.83 9.05
CA ILE A 320 -12.69 -5.85 9.41
C ILE A 320 -14.04 -5.54 8.79
N GLU A 321 -14.73 -6.58 8.36
CA GLU A 321 -16.11 -6.50 7.92
C GLU A 321 -17.06 -6.52 9.13
N ARG A 322 -18.00 -5.58 9.19
CA ARG A 322 -19.01 -5.51 10.25
C ARG A 322 -20.33 -6.10 9.77
N GLY A 323 -21.01 -6.88 10.61
CA GLY A 323 -22.37 -7.39 10.34
C GLY A 323 -22.45 -8.71 9.57
N GLY A 324 -21.32 -9.32 9.20
CA GLY A 324 -21.28 -10.63 8.53
C GLY A 324 -21.54 -10.57 7.01
N ALA A 325 -21.61 -11.74 6.37
CA ALA A 325 -21.61 -11.88 4.91
C ALA A 325 -22.86 -11.27 4.22
N ASP A 326 -23.98 -11.17 4.93
CA ASP A 326 -25.25 -10.63 4.40
C ASP A 326 -25.41 -9.13 4.65
N ALA A 327 -24.52 -8.51 5.44
CA ALA A 327 -24.55 -7.08 5.67
C ALA A 327 -24.01 -6.31 4.46
N PRO A 328 -24.46 -5.05 4.25
CA PRO A 328 -23.85 -4.18 3.28
C PRO A 328 -22.34 -4.09 3.48
N LEU A 329 -21.58 -4.25 2.40
CA LEU A 329 -20.14 -4.15 2.40
C LEU A 329 -19.73 -2.67 2.54
N ASP A 330 -19.19 -2.29 3.70
CA ASP A 330 -18.60 -0.96 3.90
C ASP A 330 -17.24 -0.85 3.20
N ILE A 331 -17.24 -0.79 1.87
CA ILE A 331 -16.02 -0.66 1.06
C ILE A 331 -15.50 0.78 1.03
N VAL A 332 -16.38 1.77 1.19
CA VAL A 332 -16.03 3.19 1.11
C VAL A 332 -15.14 3.62 2.26
N SER A 333 -15.45 3.23 3.50
CA SER A 333 -14.66 3.60 4.66
C SER A 333 -13.17 3.22 4.54
N PRO A 334 -12.79 1.95 4.29
CA PRO A 334 -11.39 1.57 4.17
C PRO A 334 -10.73 2.13 2.90
N VAL A 335 -11.41 2.25 1.77
CA VAL A 335 -10.82 2.85 0.55
C VAL A 335 -10.56 4.35 0.75
N LYS A 336 -11.54 5.11 1.27
CA LYS A 336 -11.39 6.54 1.56
C LYS A 336 -10.24 6.78 2.54
N ARG A 337 -10.21 6.02 3.63
CA ARG A 337 -9.22 6.18 4.68
C ARG A 337 -7.84 5.73 4.23
N LEU A 338 -7.70 4.52 3.69
CA LEU A 338 -6.40 3.85 3.55
C LEU A 338 -5.84 4.01 2.14
N VAL A 339 -6.62 3.73 1.10
CA VAL A 339 -6.16 3.86 -0.29
C VAL A 339 -5.97 5.34 -0.65
N ILE A 340 -7.05 6.13 -0.52
CA ILE A 340 -7.03 7.55 -0.86
C ILE A 340 -6.18 8.30 0.17
N GLY A 341 -6.42 8.09 1.47
CA GLY A 341 -5.69 8.78 2.52
C GLY A 341 -4.19 8.51 2.50
N ALA A 342 -3.73 7.26 2.43
CA ALA A 342 -2.28 7.00 2.41
C ALA A 342 -1.64 7.49 1.10
N GLY A 343 -2.30 7.29 -0.05
CA GLY A 343 -1.81 7.73 -1.35
C GLY A 343 -1.67 9.26 -1.45
N ARG A 344 -2.64 10.02 -0.90
CA ARG A 344 -2.56 11.50 -0.87
C ARG A 344 -1.58 12.04 0.16
N ASN A 345 -1.14 11.22 1.12
CA ASN A 345 -0.21 11.60 2.18
C ASN A 345 1.16 10.91 2.04
N TRP A 346 1.70 10.92 0.82
CA TRP A 346 3.10 10.56 0.49
C TRP A 346 3.53 9.11 0.74
N SER A 347 2.64 8.22 1.17
CA SER A 347 3.01 6.82 1.33
C SER A 347 3.35 6.20 -0.02
N LYS A 348 4.46 5.45 -0.08
CA LYS A 348 4.88 4.69 -1.26
C LYS A 348 4.18 3.34 -1.35
N ASN A 349 3.62 2.84 -0.25
CA ASN A 349 2.93 1.55 -0.21
C ASN A 349 1.64 1.64 0.63
N LEU A 350 0.87 0.57 0.60
CA LEU A 350 -0.18 0.31 1.57
C LEU A 350 -0.22 -1.19 1.82
N ILE A 351 0.09 -1.57 3.06
CA ILE A 351 0.04 -2.95 3.53
C ILE A 351 -1.05 -3.04 4.59
N LEU A 352 -2.09 -3.82 4.32
CA LEU A 352 -3.06 -4.20 5.34
C LEU A 352 -2.52 -5.38 6.16
N TRP A 353 -3.17 -5.67 7.27
CA TRP A 353 -2.64 -6.69 8.18
C TRP A 353 -2.71 -8.12 7.62
N ASN A 354 -3.67 -8.91 8.04
CA ASN A 354 -3.60 -10.35 7.79
C ASN A 354 -4.06 -10.69 6.36
N LEU A 355 -3.26 -11.43 5.58
CA LEU A 355 -3.68 -11.93 4.27
C LEU A 355 -4.82 -12.95 4.40
N ALA A 356 -4.69 -13.91 5.32
CA ALA A 356 -5.64 -14.98 5.54
C ALA A 356 -5.79 -15.33 7.03
N ALA A 357 -7.02 -15.57 7.45
CA ALA A 357 -7.39 -16.23 8.70
C ALA A 357 -8.45 -17.31 8.39
N ASP A 358 -8.92 -18.05 9.39
CA ASP A 358 -10.17 -18.80 9.23
C ASP A 358 -11.41 -17.92 9.45
N PHE A 359 -12.60 -18.55 9.52
CA PHE A 359 -13.86 -17.84 9.77
C PHE A 359 -14.02 -17.36 11.22
N ASN A 360 -13.18 -17.82 12.16
CA ASN A 360 -13.14 -17.39 13.55
C ASN A 360 -12.04 -16.34 13.81
N ASN A 361 -11.26 -15.98 12.79
CA ASN A 361 -10.08 -15.12 12.85
C ASN A 361 -8.88 -15.74 13.58
N ASP A 362 -8.80 -17.07 13.59
CA ASP A 362 -7.67 -17.83 14.14
C ASP A 362 -6.61 -18.13 13.05
N PRO A 363 -5.38 -18.52 13.43
CA PRO A 363 -4.88 -18.54 14.80
C PRO A 363 -4.41 -17.16 15.27
N HIS A 364 -4.48 -16.95 16.58
CA HIS A 364 -3.77 -15.89 17.26
C HIS A 364 -3.11 -16.41 18.52
N THR A 365 -2.05 -15.75 18.96
CA THR A 365 -1.37 -16.10 20.21
C THR A 365 -2.27 -15.81 21.42
N ASP A 366 -2.08 -16.60 22.47
CA ASP A 366 -2.77 -16.37 23.74
C ASP A 366 -2.26 -15.11 24.45
N ASN A 367 -3.11 -14.54 25.32
CA ASN A 367 -2.72 -13.49 26.26
C ASN A 367 -2.11 -12.23 25.60
N GLY A 368 -2.67 -11.80 24.46
CA GLY A 368 -2.27 -10.53 23.84
C GLY A 368 -2.64 -10.42 22.36
N GLY A 369 -2.76 -11.55 21.66
CA GLY A 369 -3.04 -11.56 20.24
C GLY A 369 -4.42 -11.07 19.85
N CYS A 370 -4.53 -10.64 18.59
CA CYS A 370 -5.71 -9.98 18.07
C CYS A 370 -6.81 -10.99 17.65
N GLY A 371 -7.73 -11.32 18.56
CA GLY A 371 -8.86 -12.23 18.29
C GLY A 371 -9.97 -11.67 17.39
N ILE A 372 -9.80 -10.45 16.86
CA ILE A 372 -10.74 -9.83 15.90
C ILE A 372 -10.09 -9.57 14.54
N CYS A 373 -8.82 -9.95 14.37
CA CYS A 373 -8.05 -9.65 13.17
C CYS A 373 -8.47 -10.52 12.00
N GLN A 374 -9.50 -10.06 11.29
CA GLN A 374 -9.96 -10.70 10.06
C GLN A 374 -8.88 -10.65 8.97
N GLY A 375 -8.72 -11.76 8.25
CA GLY A 375 -7.92 -11.80 7.04
C GLY A 375 -8.61 -11.10 5.87
N ALA A 376 -7.84 -10.66 4.88
CA ALA A 376 -8.39 -10.35 3.56
C ALA A 376 -9.14 -11.57 2.96
N LEU A 377 -8.69 -12.77 3.34
CA LEU A 377 -9.33 -14.04 3.06
C LEU A 377 -9.74 -14.73 4.36
N SER A 378 -10.91 -15.36 4.36
CA SER A 378 -11.27 -16.39 5.33
C SER A 378 -11.18 -17.76 4.64
N ILE A 379 -10.36 -18.67 5.19
CA ILE A 379 -10.02 -19.96 4.60
C ILE A 379 -10.35 -21.10 5.57
N GLU A 380 -11.04 -22.13 5.09
CA GLU A 380 -11.27 -23.38 5.83
C GLU A 380 -11.25 -24.57 4.85
N GLY A 381 -10.20 -25.40 4.94
CA GLY A 381 -9.90 -26.37 3.88
C GLY A 381 -9.67 -25.65 2.55
N ASP A 382 -10.42 -26.02 1.51
CA ASP A 382 -10.37 -25.36 0.19
C ASP A 382 -11.43 -24.26 0.02
N LYS A 383 -12.28 -24.01 1.02
CA LYS A 383 -13.28 -22.95 0.99
C LYS A 383 -12.60 -21.61 1.28
N VAL A 384 -12.84 -20.63 0.40
CA VAL A 384 -12.27 -19.28 0.50
C VAL A 384 -13.39 -18.25 0.40
N GLN A 385 -13.41 -17.30 1.33
CA GLN A 385 -14.21 -16.09 1.25
C GLN A 385 -13.30 -14.87 1.18
N LYS A 386 -13.61 -13.93 0.30
CA LYS A 386 -12.93 -12.63 0.20
C LYS A 386 -13.69 -11.60 1.02
N ASN A 387 -13.01 -10.98 1.97
CA ASN A 387 -13.57 -9.98 2.87
C ASN A 387 -13.32 -8.57 2.34
N VAL A 388 -13.92 -7.56 2.96
CA VAL A 388 -13.74 -6.14 2.59
C VAL A 388 -12.27 -5.70 2.39
N ALA A 389 -11.33 -6.26 3.16
CA ALA A 389 -9.90 -5.94 3.04
C ALA A 389 -9.32 -6.41 1.70
N TYR A 390 -9.81 -7.52 1.14
CA TYR A 390 -9.45 -7.99 -0.20
C TYR A 390 -9.80 -6.95 -1.25
N TYR A 391 -11.07 -6.52 -1.27
CA TYR A 391 -11.56 -5.57 -2.27
C TYR A 391 -10.93 -4.20 -2.10
N THR A 392 -10.65 -3.78 -0.86
CA THR A 392 -9.97 -2.51 -0.56
C THR A 392 -8.63 -2.42 -1.28
N ILE A 393 -7.78 -3.44 -1.15
CA ILE A 393 -6.47 -3.46 -1.81
C ILE A 393 -6.61 -3.77 -3.30
N ALA A 394 -7.55 -4.63 -3.71
CA ALA A 394 -7.73 -4.97 -5.12
C ALA A 394 -8.09 -3.76 -6.00
N HIS A 395 -8.73 -2.72 -5.45
CA HIS A 395 -8.98 -1.45 -6.15
C HIS A 395 -7.71 -0.68 -6.55
N VAL A 396 -6.55 -1.01 -5.95
CA VAL A 396 -5.25 -0.43 -6.32
C VAL A 396 -4.23 -1.45 -6.78
N SER A 397 -4.11 -2.61 -6.11
CA SER A 397 -3.10 -3.60 -6.46
C SER A 397 -3.23 -4.05 -7.90
N THR A 398 -4.46 -4.35 -8.36
CA THR A 398 -4.84 -4.79 -9.72
C THR A 398 -4.49 -3.78 -10.82
N PHE A 399 -4.49 -2.48 -10.49
CA PHE A 399 -4.47 -1.40 -11.49
C PHE A 399 -3.19 -0.56 -11.44
N VAL A 400 -2.54 -0.49 -10.28
CA VAL A 400 -1.39 0.38 -9.99
C VAL A 400 -0.16 -0.49 -9.74
N PRO A 401 0.52 -0.96 -10.80
CA PRO A 401 1.74 -1.75 -10.66
C PRO A 401 2.87 -0.96 -10.00
N SER A 402 3.86 -1.68 -9.46
CA SER A 402 5.08 -1.09 -8.92
C SER A 402 5.73 -0.15 -9.94
N GLY A 403 6.22 1.00 -9.47
CA GLY A 403 6.82 2.02 -10.32
C GLY A 403 5.84 3.05 -10.89
N SER A 404 4.53 2.88 -10.66
CA SER A 404 3.54 3.93 -10.92
C SER A 404 3.82 5.18 -10.09
N TRP A 405 3.38 6.34 -10.55
CA TRP A 405 3.49 7.61 -9.82
C TRP A 405 2.13 8.03 -9.30
N ARG A 406 2.02 8.47 -8.04
CA ARG A 406 0.84 9.24 -7.61
C ARG A 406 0.87 10.59 -8.35
N ILE A 407 -0.24 10.98 -8.94
CA ILE A 407 -0.38 12.25 -9.68
C ILE A 407 -1.46 13.12 -9.06
N ALA A 408 -1.56 14.37 -9.52
CA ALA A 408 -2.54 15.31 -9.01
C ALA A 408 -3.95 14.95 -9.47
N SER A 409 -4.88 15.10 -8.53
CA SER A 409 -6.31 15.10 -8.79
C SER A 409 -7.01 16.02 -7.80
N THR A 410 -8.04 16.73 -8.25
CA THR A 410 -8.83 17.64 -7.40
C THR A 410 -9.31 16.92 -6.14
N ASN A 411 -8.96 17.43 -4.98
CA ASN A 411 -9.45 16.96 -3.70
C ASN A 411 -10.75 17.66 -3.31
N THR A 412 -11.48 17.08 -2.35
CA THR A 412 -12.44 17.87 -1.56
C THR A 412 -11.68 18.96 -0.80
N GLY A 413 -12.19 20.19 -0.77
CA GLY A 413 -11.52 21.29 -0.07
C GLY A 413 -10.58 22.13 -0.92
N ASP A 414 -10.18 21.66 -2.10
CA ASP A 414 -9.22 22.39 -2.93
C ASP A 414 -9.85 23.69 -3.49
N PRO A 415 -9.07 24.77 -3.59
CA PRO A 415 -9.46 25.93 -4.38
C PRO A 415 -9.36 25.58 -5.87
N THR A 416 -10.30 26.07 -6.67
CA THR A 416 -10.30 25.89 -8.12
C THR A 416 -10.91 27.09 -8.84
N LEU A 417 -10.93 27.04 -10.16
CA LEU A 417 -11.53 28.05 -11.02
C LEU A 417 -12.62 27.41 -11.90
N THR A 418 -13.75 28.10 -12.06
CA THR A 418 -14.70 27.79 -13.13
C THR A 418 -14.72 28.92 -14.17
N LEU A 419 -14.86 28.54 -15.44
CA LEU A 419 -14.93 29.45 -16.58
C LEU A 419 -16.36 29.52 -17.12
N THR A 420 -17.07 30.60 -16.82
CA THR A 420 -18.42 30.85 -17.35
C THR A 420 -18.37 31.84 -18.52
N GLU A 421 -19.36 31.81 -19.40
CA GLU A 421 -19.51 32.89 -20.39
C GLU A 421 -19.84 34.21 -19.66
N ASP A 422 -19.31 35.30 -20.18
CA ASP A 422 -19.61 36.64 -19.68
C ASP A 422 -21.09 36.98 -19.92
N GLU A 423 -21.76 37.52 -18.90
CA GLU A 423 -23.20 37.78 -18.92
C GLU A 423 -23.60 38.84 -19.96
N GLU A 424 -22.67 39.71 -20.35
CA GLU A 424 -22.92 40.82 -21.28
C GLU A 424 -22.24 40.60 -22.64
N GLN A 425 -21.19 39.76 -22.71
CA GLN A 425 -20.37 39.57 -23.91
C GLN A 425 -20.19 38.09 -24.28
N ALA A 426 -21.01 37.64 -25.24
CA ALA A 426 -20.89 36.30 -25.80
C ALA A 426 -19.47 36.01 -26.34
N GLY A 427 -18.94 34.84 -26.02
CA GLY A 427 -17.59 34.40 -26.40
C GLY A 427 -16.47 34.86 -25.46
N ILE A 428 -16.72 35.75 -24.49
CA ILE A 428 -15.76 36.07 -23.42
C ILE A 428 -15.98 35.12 -22.25
N ARG A 429 -14.89 34.62 -21.66
CA ARG A 429 -14.92 33.76 -20.46
C ARG A 429 -14.56 34.55 -19.21
N ARG A 430 -15.39 34.47 -18.17
CA ARG A 430 -15.07 34.97 -16.83
C ARG A 430 -14.55 33.85 -15.95
N ALA A 431 -13.59 34.19 -15.11
CA ALA A 431 -12.98 33.33 -14.13
C ALA A 431 -13.65 33.54 -12.76
N THR A 432 -14.29 32.51 -12.22
CA THR A 432 -14.83 32.52 -10.85
C THR A 432 -14.02 31.60 -9.97
N ILE A 433 -13.48 32.14 -8.87
CA ILE A 433 -12.74 31.38 -7.87
C ILE A 433 -13.73 30.61 -7.01
N ILE A 434 -13.52 29.31 -6.90
CA ILE A 434 -14.21 28.42 -5.99
C ILE A 434 -13.23 28.10 -4.87
N HIS A 435 -13.57 28.45 -3.63
CA HIS A 435 -12.67 28.27 -2.50
C HIS A 435 -12.65 26.86 -1.93
N ASN A 436 -13.69 26.06 -2.20
CA ASN A 436 -13.83 24.71 -1.68
C ASN A 436 -14.60 23.85 -2.69
N THR A 437 -13.91 22.88 -3.30
CA THR A 437 -14.49 21.90 -4.20
C THR A 437 -15.26 20.81 -3.46
N ASP A 438 -16.49 20.55 -3.92
CA ASP A 438 -17.30 19.40 -3.50
C ASP A 438 -17.20 18.25 -4.52
N VAL A 439 -16.03 17.62 -4.56
CA VAL A 439 -15.80 16.40 -5.34
C VAL A 439 -15.74 15.18 -4.43
N LEU A 440 -16.07 14.01 -4.99
CA LEU A 440 -15.95 12.74 -4.27
C LEU A 440 -14.49 12.47 -3.88
N PRO A 441 -14.22 11.86 -2.71
CA PRO A 441 -12.89 11.43 -2.32
C PRO A 441 -12.21 10.58 -3.40
N ASN A 442 -10.99 10.95 -3.77
CA ASN A 442 -10.29 10.29 -4.88
C ASN A 442 -8.76 10.37 -4.79
N VAL A 443 -8.09 9.47 -5.51
CA VAL A 443 -6.65 9.50 -5.76
C VAL A 443 -6.34 9.00 -7.17
N ALA A 444 -5.37 9.63 -7.83
CA ALA A 444 -4.96 9.29 -9.19
C ALA A 444 -3.50 8.82 -9.25
N PHE A 445 -3.23 7.92 -10.19
CA PHE A 445 -1.90 7.36 -10.46
C PHE A 445 -1.62 7.32 -11.96
N ARG A 446 -0.37 7.52 -12.34
CA ARG A 446 0.13 7.25 -13.70
C ARG A 446 0.99 6.01 -13.68
N ARG A 447 0.60 5.03 -14.49
CA ARG A 447 1.30 3.75 -14.63
C ARG A 447 2.58 3.89 -15.47
N PRO A 448 3.54 2.96 -15.36
CA PRO A 448 4.73 2.95 -16.22
C PRO A 448 4.42 2.82 -17.72
N ASP A 449 3.29 2.20 -18.08
CA ASP A 449 2.81 2.09 -19.46
C ASP A 449 2.05 3.33 -19.97
N GLY A 450 2.04 4.42 -19.18
CA GLY A 450 1.42 5.71 -19.54
C GLY A 450 -0.08 5.79 -19.26
N LYS A 451 -0.74 4.69 -18.90
CA LYS A 451 -2.17 4.70 -18.53
C LYS A 451 -2.38 5.40 -17.19
N VAL A 452 -3.54 6.01 -17.02
CA VAL A 452 -3.93 6.69 -15.78
C VAL A 452 -4.98 5.87 -15.04
N VAL A 453 -4.85 5.78 -13.71
CA VAL A 453 -5.80 5.11 -12.83
C VAL A 453 -6.36 6.14 -11.87
N LEU A 454 -7.68 6.27 -11.80
CA LEU A 454 -8.39 7.07 -10.80
C LEU A 454 -9.20 6.14 -9.90
N VAL A 455 -9.00 6.21 -8.59
CA VAL A 455 -9.85 5.54 -7.60
C VAL A 455 -10.75 6.59 -6.96
N VAL A 456 -12.06 6.34 -6.93
CA VAL A 456 -13.08 7.24 -6.37
C VAL A 456 -13.96 6.47 -5.39
N ALA A 457 -14.19 7.04 -4.20
CA ALA A 457 -15.09 6.50 -3.21
C ALA A 457 -16.32 7.40 -3.08
N ASN A 458 -17.53 6.86 -3.22
CA ASN A 458 -18.75 7.61 -3.03
C ASN A 458 -19.24 7.49 -1.58
N ASP A 459 -18.81 8.43 -0.75
CA ASP A 459 -19.17 8.55 0.66
C ASP A 459 -20.43 9.38 0.92
N THR A 460 -21.17 9.72 -0.14
CA THR A 460 -22.45 10.42 -0.04
C THR A 460 -23.62 9.44 0.02
N TRP A 461 -24.77 9.93 0.48
CA TRP A 461 -26.00 9.15 0.56
C TRP A 461 -26.84 9.19 -0.73
N ASN A 462 -26.53 10.10 -1.66
CA ASN A 462 -27.40 10.41 -2.81
C ASN A 462 -26.69 10.85 -4.10
N LYS A 463 -25.38 11.13 -4.11
CA LYS A 463 -24.68 11.57 -5.33
C LYS A 463 -24.43 10.35 -6.21
N HIS A 464 -25.21 10.15 -7.26
CA HIS A 464 -25.05 9.00 -8.16
C HIS A 464 -24.18 9.27 -9.38
N ALA A 465 -23.89 10.55 -9.69
CA ALA A 465 -23.13 10.96 -10.86
C ALA A 465 -22.08 11.99 -10.47
N PHE A 466 -20.93 11.94 -11.14
CA PHE A 466 -19.85 12.91 -11.00
C PHE A 466 -19.13 13.02 -12.35
N SER A 467 -18.26 14.01 -12.51
CA SER A 467 -17.47 14.19 -13.74
C SER A 467 -15.99 14.05 -13.48
N ILE A 468 -15.26 13.59 -14.48
CA ILE A 468 -13.81 13.67 -14.52
C ILE A 468 -13.38 14.55 -15.69
N GLN A 469 -12.23 15.20 -15.54
CA GLN A 469 -11.55 15.93 -16.60
C GLN A 469 -10.11 15.45 -16.73
N TYR A 470 -9.66 15.17 -17.95
CA TYR A 470 -8.27 14.81 -18.25
C TYR A 470 -7.89 15.38 -19.63
N HIS A 471 -6.76 16.09 -19.71
CA HIS A 471 -6.32 16.84 -20.91
C HIS A 471 -7.42 17.72 -21.54
N GLY A 472 -8.20 18.40 -20.70
CA GLY A 472 -9.27 19.30 -21.18
C GLY A 472 -10.56 18.61 -21.63
N MET A 473 -10.59 17.27 -21.68
CA MET A 473 -11.76 16.50 -22.08
C MET A 473 -12.47 15.90 -20.86
N TYR A 474 -13.77 15.62 -21.02
CA TYR A 474 -14.67 15.31 -19.91
C TYR A 474 -15.42 13.99 -20.12
N ALA A 475 -15.68 13.30 -19.02
CA ALA A 475 -16.61 12.17 -18.98
C ALA A 475 -17.49 12.25 -17.74
N ASN A 476 -18.79 11.95 -17.92
CA ASN A 476 -19.74 11.81 -16.82
C ASN A 476 -19.78 10.35 -16.38
N LEU A 477 -19.48 10.11 -15.12
CA LEU A 477 -19.43 8.79 -14.50
C LEU A 477 -20.58 8.62 -13.52
N ARG A 478 -20.92 7.36 -13.24
CA ARG A 478 -21.92 7.00 -12.24
C ARG A 478 -21.33 6.05 -11.22
N LEU A 479 -21.60 6.31 -9.95
CA LEU A 479 -21.20 5.47 -8.83
C LEU A 479 -22.29 5.54 -7.77
N ALA A 480 -22.87 4.41 -7.39
CA ALA A 480 -23.95 4.40 -6.40
C ALA A 480 -23.42 4.81 -5.00
N PRO A 481 -24.27 5.38 -4.12
CA PRO A 481 -23.95 5.62 -2.71
C PRO A 481 -23.31 4.39 -2.07
N GLY A 482 -22.26 4.58 -1.27
CA GLY A 482 -21.56 3.49 -0.60
C GLY A 482 -20.71 2.61 -1.52
N SER A 483 -20.51 2.99 -2.79
CA SER A 483 -19.70 2.23 -3.74
C SER A 483 -18.34 2.87 -4.01
N VAL A 484 -17.39 2.04 -4.45
CA VAL A 484 -16.06 2.47 -4.90
C VAL A 484 -15.88 2.10 -6.37
N GLY A 485 -15.31 3.02 -7.15
CA GLY A 485 -14.95 2.82 -8.55
C GLY A 485 -13.46 3.00 -8.78
N THR A 486 -12.84 2.10 -9.54
CA THR A 486 -11.52 2.32 -10.15
C THR A 486 -11.70 2.51 -11.65
N PHE A 487 -11.16 3.60 -12.18
CA PHE A 487 -11.29 4.01 -13.57
C PHE A 487 -9.91 3.97 -14.23
N LEU A 488 -9.76 3.18 -15.29
CA LEU A 488 -8.57 3.13 -16.13
C LEU A 488 -8.80 4.04 -17.33
N ILE A 489 -7.92 5.01 -17.52
CA ILE A 489 -7.96 6.02 -18.57
C ILE A 489 -6.78 5.77 -19.49
N GLU A 490 -7.06 5.51 -20.77
CA GLU A 490 -6.05 5.17 -21.77
C GLU A 490 -6.33 5.87 -23.10
N GLN A 491 -5.26 6.27 -23.79
CA GLN A 491 -5.34 6.76 -25.17
C GLN A 491 -5.46 5.53 -26.08
N GLU A 492 -6.44 5.54 -26.99
CA GLU A 492 -6.55 4.52 -28.05
C GLU A 492 -5.62 4.80 -29.23
#